data_AF-A0A7C1VVQ2-F1
#
_entry.id   AF-A0A7C1VVQ2-F1
#
_cell.length_a   1.000
_cell.length_b   1.000
_cell.length_c   1.000
_cell.angle_alpha   90.00
_cell.angle_beta   90.00
_cell.angle_gamma   90.00
#
_symmetry.space_group_name_H-M   'P 1'
#
loop_
_entity.id
_entity.type
_entity.pdbx_description
1 polymer ?
#
loop_
_entity_poly.entity_id
_entity_poly.type
_entity_poly.pdbx_seq_one_letter_code
_entity_poly.pdbx_strand_id
1 'polypeptide(L)'
;MATANALKTLTAIGTSRNPVQETEFRNLLKNKGVGFKLVNGKAVQLSQADESQKFAQEQRGRTGEFLGRFRTGLTEATQGISQELGLPQLRQQTLGAGQTARQVSQQVRDIPIAQQTIAKQVGISAPRLAQRTAAETAKLSPALETAQRGLQEATSAQQFGEEEFGRRIGQFLQPFQIEAGILGDSVKQEFDLFKGNVKSDLDRELAQLTSKTSLSIADIQNATKLAEIEKATQSGSFTDLGNRVALIDPTTGQELASFNKGKSPGSAVSGIGEWEGA
;
A
#
# COMPACT_ATOMS: atom_id res chain seq x y z
N MET A 1 21.16 28.24 -17.16
CA MET A 1 21.97 27.85 -18.34
C MET A 1 23.13 26.88 -18.03
N ALA A 2 23.20 26.25 -16.85
CA ALA A 2 24.30 25.32 -16.49
C ALA A 2 24.09 23.86 -16.95
N THR A 3 22.85 23.47 -17.27
CA THR A 3 22.50 22.09 -17.69
C THR A 3 22.90 21.76 -19.13
N ALA A 4 22.98 22.77 -20.01
CA ALA A 4 23.38 22.57 -21.40
C ALA A 4 24.89 22.30 -21.57
N ASN A 5 25.72 22.82 -20.67
CA ASN A 5 27.17 22.57 -20.70
C ASN A 5 27.57 21.19 -20.15
N ALA A 6 26.78 20.62 -19.24
CA ALA A 6 26.98 19.24 -18.77
C ALA A 6 26.66 18.20 -19.85
N LEU A 7 25.65 18.46 -20.69
CA LEU A 7 25.30 17.56 -21.80
C LEU A 7 26.34 17.58 -22.94
N LYS A 8 26.98 18.72 -23.21
CA LYS A 8 28.06 18.82 -24.21
C LYS A 8 29.36 18.13 -23.79
N THR A 9 29.63 18.05 -22.49
CA THR A 9 30.76 17.27 -21.96
C THR A 9 30.48 15.76 -21.94
N LEU A 10 29.22 15.35 -21.86
CA LEU A 10 28.79 13.94 -21.94
C LEU A 10 29.03 13.30 -23.33
N THR A 11 28.95 14.07 -24.43
CA THR A 11 29.20 13.54 -25.78
C THR A 11 30.69 13.41 -26.12
N ALA A 12 31.56 14.16 -25.43
CA ALA A 12 32.99 14.21 -25.75
C ALA A 12 33.82 13.09 -25.08
N ILE A 13 33.27 12.41 -24.06
CA ILE A 13 34.00 11.39 -23.28
C ILE A 13 33.70 9.96 -23.76
N GLY A 14 32.72 9.78 -24.65
CA GLY A 14 32.36 8.48 -25.25
C GLY A 14 33.45 7.82 -26.11
N THR A 15 34.59 8.49 -26.33
CA THR A 15 35.73 7.97 -27.12
C THR A 15 37.05 7.87 -26.35
N SER A 16 37.10 8.25 -25.06
CA SER A 16 38.33 8.17 -24.27
C SER A 16 38.48 6.77 -23.64
N ARG A 17 39.32 5.92 -24.24
CA ARG A 17 39.77 4.62 -23.72
C ARG A 17 40.73 4.76 -22.52
N ASN A 18 40.39 5.54 -21.49
CA ASN A 18 41.24 5.67 -20.31
C ASN A 18 40.55 5.09 -19.06
N PRO A 19 40.88 3.86 -18.63
CA PRO A 19 40.17 3.14 -17.56
C PRO A 19 40.30 3.80 -16.18
N VAL A 20 41.32 4.64 -15.98
CA VAL A 20 41.54 5.38 -14.73
C VAL A 20 40.48 6.49 -14.56
N GLN A 21 40.15 7.21 -15.63
CA GLN A 21 39.11 8.25 -15.60
C GLN A 21 37.71 7.66 -15.43
N GLU A 22 37.48 6.47 -15.95
CA GLU A 22 36.20 5.77 -15.76
C GLU A 22 35.99 5.35 -14.30
N THR A 23 37.06 4.96 -13.61
CA THR A 23 37.02 4.55 -12.21
C THR A 23 36.81 5.75 -11.28
N GLU A 24 37.51 6.85 -11.53
CA GLU A 24 37.32 8.12 -10.80
C GLU A 24 35.92 8.70 -11.04
N PHE A 25 35.41 8.64 -12.27
CA PHE A 25 34.07 9.12 -12.60
C PHE A 25 32.98 8.24 -11.96
N ARG A 26 33.15 6.91 -11.95
CA ARG A 26 32.26 5.99 -11.20
C ARG A 26 32.26 6.30 -9.70
N ASN A 27 33.42 6.61 -9.12
CA ASN A 27 33.51 6.98 -7.71
C ASN A 27 32.86 8.36 -7.42
N LEU A 28 33.02 9.32 -8.34
CA LEU A 28 32.39 10.64 -8.25
C LEU A 28 30.86 10.59 -8.44
N LEU A 29 30.37 9.64 -9.25
CA LEU A 29 28.94 9.37 -9.45
C LEU A 29 28.31 8.58 -8.30
N LYS A 30 29.05 7.61 -7.72
CA LYS A 30 28.63 6.91 -6.49
C LYS A 30 28.48 7.89 -5.31
N ASN A 31 29.41 8.84 -5.18
CA ASN A 31 29.32 9.89 -4.16
C ASN A 31 28.16 10.88 -4.37
N LYS A 32 27.53 10.90 -5.56
CA LYS A 32 26.33 11.71 -5.86
C LYS A 32 25.03 10.92 -5.80
N GLY A 33 25.06 9.64 -5.41
CA GLY A 33 23.86 8.83 -5.18
C GLY A 33 23.07 8.42 -6.43
N VAL A 34 23.66 8.51 -7.63
CA VAL A 34 22.97 8.18 -8.89
C VAL A 34 23.52 6.88 -9.47
N GLY A 35 22.74 5.80 -9.36
CA GLY A 35 23.04 4.53 -10.01
C GLY A 35 22.77 4.60 -11.52
N PHE A 36 23.71 4.13 -12.34
CA PHE A 36 23.53 3.97 -13.78
C PHE A 36 23.81 2.52 -14.17
N LYS A 37 23.04 1.98 -15.11
CA LYS A 37 23.34 0.72 -15.80
C LYS A 37 23.60 1.00 -17.26
N LEU A 38 24.63 0.36 -17.79
CA LEU A 38 24.94 0.40 -19.20
C LEU A 38 24.00 -0.56 -19.94
N VAL A 39 23.14 -0.02 -20.81
CA VAL A 39 22.37 -0.81 -21.77
C VAL A 39 22.82 -0.38 -23.16
N ASN A 40 23.37 -1.31 -23.95
CA ASN A 40 23.92 -1.05 -25.29
C ASN A 40 24.90 0.13 -25.35
N GLY A 41 25.85 0.20 -24.41
CA GLY A 41 26.90 1.23 -24.39
C GLY A 41 26.43 2.64 -24.00
N LYS A 42 25.15 2.82 -23.66
CA LYS A 42 24.62 4.09 -23.13
C LYS A 42 24.36 3.94 -21.63
N ALA A 43 24.87 4.89 -20.85
CA ALA A 43 24.59 4.97 -19.42
C ALA A 43 23.13 5.42 -19.25
N VAL A 44 22.26 4.48 -18.87
CA VAL A 44 20.86 4.77 -18.51
C VAL A 44 20.82 4.96 -17.00
N GLN A 45 20.29 6.09 -16.56
CA GLN A 45 20.05 6.39 -15.15
C GLN A 45 19.06 5.34 -14.64
N LEU A 46 19.44 4.50 -13.67
CA LEU A 46 18.43 3.73 -12.96
C LEU A 46 17.63 4.78 -12.20
N SER A 47 16.49 5.14 -12.75
CA SER A 47 15.54 5.91 -11.97
C SER A 47 15.07 4.98 -10.85
N GLN A 48 15.02 5.45 -9.61
CA GLN A 48 14.34 4.74 -8.52
C GLN A 48 12.89 4.39 -8.91
N ALA A 49 12.33 5.07 -9.92
CA ALA A 49 11.04 4.76 -10.52
C ALA A 49 11.00 3.38 -11.22
N ASP A 50 12.09 2.91 -11.86
CA ASP A 50 12.10 1.61 -12.54
C ASP A 50 12.17 0.44 -11.54
N GLU A 51 12.96 0.58 -10.48
CA GLU A 51 13.04 -0.44 -9.41
C GLU A 51 11.75 -0.49 -8.59
N SER A 52 11.16 0.65 -8.27
CA SER A 52 9.87 0.71 -7.57
C SER A 52 8.72 0.16 -8.42
N GLN A 53 8.69 0.42 -9.73
CA GLN A 53 7.68 -0.17 -10.62
C GLN A 53 7.81 -1.68 -10.73
N LYS A 54 9.04 -2.21 -10.84
CA LYS A 54 9.27 -3.66 -10.89
C LYS A 54 8.85 -4.33 -9.59
N PHE A 55 9.20 -3.74 -8.45
CA PHE A 55 8.78 -4.24 -7.14
C PHE A 55 7.25 -4.21 -6.96
N ALA A 56 6.58 -3.13 -7.36
CA ALA A 56 5.12 -3.02 -7.31
C ALA A 56 4.43 -4.07 -8.21
N GLN A 57 5.00 -4.40 -9.37
CA GLN A 57 4.51 -5.48 -10.22
C GLN A 57 4.69 -6.86 -9.56
N GLU A 58 5.86 -7.12 -8.96
CA GLU A 58 6.12 -8.36 -8.21
C GLU A 58 5.15 -8.52 -7.03
N GLN A 59 4.86 -7.44 -6.29
CA GLN A 59 3.87 -7.46 -5.21
C GLN A 59 2.47 -7.79 -5.72
N ARG A 60 1.99 -7.11 -6.77
CA ARG A 60 0.68 -7.41 -7.39
C ARG A 60 0.59 -8.86 -7.87
N GLY A 61 1.69 -9.39 -8.43
CA GLY A 61 1.80 -10.78 -8.82
C GLY A 61 1.62 -11.74 -7.64
N ARG A 62 2.33 -11.49 -6.53
CA ARG A 62 2.22 -12.28 -5.29
C ARG A 62 0.82 -12.22 -4.69
N THR A 63 0.20 -11.05 -4.64
CA THR A 63 -1.18 -10.91 -4.14
C THR A 63 -2.16 -11.66 -5.05
N GLY A 64 -2.00 -11.57 -6.37
CA GLY A 64 -2.82 -12.30 -7.34
C GLY A 64 -2.68 -13.82 -7.19
N GLU A 65 -1.45 -14.31 -7.06
CA GLU A 65 -1.16 -15.73 -6.85
C GLU A 65 -1.72 -16.24 -5.52
N PHE A 66 -1.56 -15.48 -4.44
CA PHE A 66 -2.18 -15.78 -3.14
C PHE A 66 -3.69 -15.89 -3.25
N LEU A 67 -4.36 -14.90 -3.85
CA LEU A 67 -5.82 -14.91 -4.02
C LEU A 67 -6.29 -16.06 -4.91
N GLY A 68 -5.52 -16.42 -5.94
CA GLY A 68 -5.78 -17.58 -6.78
C GLY A 68 -5.71 -18.89 -5.98
N ARG A 69 -4.58 -19.14 -5.31
CA ARG A 69 -4.39 -20.33 -4.45
C ARG A 69 -5.43 -20.42 -3.34
N PHE A 70 -5.75 -19.29 -2.72
CA PHE A 70 -6.76 -19.21 -1.67
C PHE A 70 -8.16 -19.58 -2.18
N ARG A 71 -8.63 -18.98 -3.27
CA ARG A 71 -9.98 -19.22 -3.79
C ARG A 71 -10.16 -20.66 -4.28
N THR A 72 -9.22 -21.14 -5.09
CA THR A 72 -9.27 -22.50 -5.64
C THR A 72 -9.09 -23.52 -4.52
N GLY A 73 -8.06 -23.35 -3.70
CA GLY A 73 -7.74 -24.26 -2.60
C GLY A 73 -8.83 -24.31 -1.53
N LEU A 74 -9.46 -23.19 -1.18
CA LEU A 74 -10.57 -23.19 -0.21
C LEU A 74 -11.79 -23.94 -0.74
N THR A 75 -12.10 -23.79 -2.03
CA THR A 75 -13.23 -24.48 -2.65
C THR A 75 -12.98 -25.99 -2.68
N GLU A 76 -11.79 -26.41 -3.11
CA GLU A 76 -11.37 -27.81 -3.15
C GLU A 76 -11.32 -28.43 -1.75
N ALA A 77 -10.71 -27.73 -0.78
CA ALA A 77 -10.64 -28.19 0.61
C ALA A 77 -12.04 -28.32 1.23
N THR A 78 -12.93 -27.34 1.01
CA THR A 78 -14.31 -27.39 1.51
C THR A 78 -15.05 -28.59 0.94
N GLN A 79 -14.95 -28.83 -0.37
CA GLN A 79 -15.61 -29.97 -1.00
C GLN A 79 -15.02 -31.30 -0.56
N GLY A 80 -13.69 -31.42 -0.55
CA GLY A 80 -12.97 -32.62 -0.13
C GLY A 80 -13.27 -32.99 1.32
N ILE A 81 -13.09 -32.05 2.25
CA ILE A 81 -13.34 -32.28 3.68
C ILE A 81 -14.83 -32.60 3.92
N SER A 82 -15.75 -31.91 3.23
CA SER A 82 -17.18 -32.20 3.37
C SER A 82 -17.55 -33.61 2.87
N GLN A 83 -16.88 -34.11 1.83
CA GLN A 83 -17.11 -35.45 1.28
C GLN A 83 -16.47 -36.53 2.17
N GLU A 84 -15.24 -36.30 2.65
CA GLU A 84 -14.55 -37.21 3.59
C GLU A 84 -15.33 -37.41 4.88
N LEU A 85 -15.89 -36.33 5.43
CA LEU A 85 -16.70 -36.38 6.65
C LEU A 85 -18.14 -36.89 6.40
N GLY A 86 -18.53 -37.12 5.15
CA GLY A 86 -19.86 -37.60 4.80
C GLY A 86 -20.98 -36.65 5.23
N LEU A 87 -20.71 -35.33 5.33
CA LEU A 87 -21.70 -34.36 5.81
C LEU A 87 -23.02 -34.38 5.01
N PRO A 88 -23.00 -34.52 3.66
CA PRO A 88 -24.25 -34.64 2.91
C PRO A 88 -25.07 -35.85 3.36
N GLN A 89 -24.43 -37.00 3.59
CA GLN A 89 -25.08 -38.22 4.04
C GLN A 89 -25.59 -38.09 5.49
N LEU A 90 -24.80 -37.48 6.39
CA LEU A 90 -25.21 -37.22 7.78
C LEU A 90 -26.42 -36.29 7.86
N ARG A 91 -26.48 -35.25 7.03
CA ARG A 91 -27.65 -34.36 6.94
C ARG A 91 -28.87 -35.10 6.42
N GLN A 92 -28.72 -35.92 5.38
CA GLN A 92 -29.80 -36.76 4.86
C GLN A 92 -30.30 -37.76 5.91
N GLN A 93 -29.40 -38.39 6.64
CA GLN A 93 -29.73 -39.34 7.71
C GLN A 93 -30.51 -38.64 8.84
N THR A 94 -30.08 -37.45 9.26
CA THR A 94 -30.77 -36.67 10.30
C THR A 94 -32.16 -36.24 9.86
N LEU A 95 -32.30 -35.78 8.61
CA LEU A 95 -33.62 -35.44 8.04
C LEU A 95 -34.53 -36.67 7.99
N GLY A 96 -34.01 -37.82 7.55
CA GLY A 96 -34.76 -39.08 7.51
C GLY A 96 -35.20 -39.53 8.90
N ALA A 97 -34.29 -39.55 9.87
CA ALA A 97 -34.59 -39.87 11.27
C ALA A 97 -35.64 -38.92 11.86
N GLY A 98 -35.56 -37.61 11.54
CA GLY A 98 -36.52 -36.61 11.97
C GLY A 98 -37.90 -36.75 11.32
N GLN A 99 -37.98 -37.26 10.08
CA GLN A 99 -39.27 -37.60 9.45
C GLN A 99 -39.88 -38.83 10.13
N THR A 100 -39.10 -39.89 10.36
CA THR A 100 -39.54 -41.11 11.04
C THR A 100 -40.05 -40.81 12.46
N ALA A 101 -39.29 -40.04 13.25
CA ALA A 101 -39.70 -39.66 14.60
C ALA A 101 -41.01 -38.85 14.62
N ARG A 102 -41.19 -37.93 13.65
CA ARG A 102 -42.44 -37.17 13.50
C ARG A 102 -43.61 -38.07 13.11
N GLN A 103 -43.43 -38.98 12.17
CA GLN A 103 -44.49 -39.90 11.74
C GLN A 103 -44.97 -40.80 12.86
N VAL A 104 -44.04 -41.41 13.62
CA VAL A 104 -44.40 -42.27 14.76
C VAL A 104 -45.06 -41.45 15.88
N SER A 105 -44.57 -40.24 16.14
CA SER A 105 -45.21 -39.34 17.11
C SER A 105 -46.62 -38.93 16.69
N GLN A 106 -46.83 -38.65 15.39
CA GLN A 106 -48.14 -38.34 14.83
C GLN A 106 -49.09 -39.54 14.98
N GLN A 107 -48.64 -40.75 14.64
CA GLN A 107 -49.43 -41.96 14.82
C GLN A 107 -49.89 -42.14 16.27
N VAL A 108 -48.99 -41.97 17.24
CA VAL A 108 -49.32 -42.04 18.68
C VAL A 108 -50.34 -40.96 19.08
N ARG A 109 -50.21 -39.74 18.56
CA ARG A 109 -51.15 -38.63 18.82
C ARG A 109 -52.53 -38.85 18.19
N ASP A 110 -52.60 -39.57 17.08
CA ASP A 110 -53.84 -39.81 16.35
C ASP A 110 -54.65 -41.00 16.92
N ILE A 111 -54.03 -41.87 17.75
CA ILE A 111 -54.72 -43.02 18.39
C ILE A 111 -55.99 -42.59 19.13
N PRO A 112 -55.98 -41.61 20.05
CA PRO A 112 -57.18 -41.24 20.81
C PRO A 112 -58.30 -40.75 19.88
N ILE A 113 -57.98 -40.01 18.82
CA ILE A 113 -58.95 -39.47 17.86
C ILE A 113 -59.59 -40.62 17.05
N ALA A 114 -58.77 -41.54 16.55
CA ALA A 114 -59.23 -42.71 15.81
C ALA A 114 -60.11 -43.60 16.71
N GLN A 115 -59.68 -43.86 17.94
CA GLN A 115 -60.44 -44.70 18.88
C GLN A 115 -61.74 -44.04 19.35
N GLN A 116 -61.78 -42.72 19.53
CA GLN A 116 -63.02 -41.98 19.80
C GLN A 116 -64.02 -42.09 18.64
N THR A 117 -63.53 -42.00 17.41
CA THR A 117 -64.37 -42.13 16.20
C THR A 117 -64.97 -43.53 16.11
N ILE A 118 -64.16 -44.57 16.33
CA ILE A 118 -64.62 -45.97 16.37
C ILE A 118 -65.61 -46.19 17.53
N ALA A 119 -65.34 -45.65 18.72
CA ALA A 119 -66.22 -45.80 19.87
C ALA A 119 -67.61 -45.19 19.66
N LYS A 120 -67.69 -44.05 18.95
CA LYS A 120 -68.98 -43.43 18.56
C LYS A 120 -69.78 -44.30 17.59
N GLN A 121 -69.11 -45.00 16.67
CA GLN A 121 -69.77 -45.88 15.69
C GLN A 121 -70.21 -47.22 16.28
N VAL A 122 -69.44 -47.77 17.22
CA VAL A 122 -69.64 -49.13 17.75
C VAL A 122 -70.30 -49.13 19.14
N GLY A 123 -70.50 -47.96 19.76
CA GLY A 123 -71.16 -47.84 21.08
C GLY A 123 -70.30 -48.33 22.25
N ILE A 124 -68.99 -48.07 22.20
CA ILE A 124 -68.05 -48.54 23.25
C ILE A 124 -68.10 -47.63 24.48
N SER A 125 -68.24 -48.21 25.68
CA SER A 125 -68.18 -47.49 26.96
C SER A 125 -66.82 -46.80 27.19
N ALA A 126 -66.81 -45.63 27.84
CA ALA A 126 -65.59 -44.86 28.11
C ALA A 126 -64.43 -45.64 28.78
N PRO A 127 -64.64 -46.53 29.77
CA PRO A 127 -63.54 -47.30 30.36
C PRO A 127 -62.88 -48.27 29.37
N ARG A 128 -63.67 -48.92 28.50
CA ARG A 128 -63.15 -49.82 27.45
C ARG A 128 -62.40 -49.05 26.35
N LEU A 129 -62.86 -47.83 26.04
CA LEU A 129 -62.16 -46.93 25.11
C LEU A 129 -60.78 -46.52 25.67
N ALA A 130 -60.71 -46.18 26.95
CA ALA A 130 -59.44 -45.84 27.61
C ALA A 130 -58.46 -47.03 27.60
N GLN A 131 -58.94 -48.24 27.90
CA GLN A 131 -58.12 -49.47 27.83
C GLN A 131 -57.60 -49.74 26.43
N ARG A 132 -58.44 -49.60 25.38
CA ARG A 132 -58.01 -49.77 23.99
C ARG A 132 -56.99 -48.71 23.57
N THR A 133 -57.23 -47.46 23.93
CA THR A 133 -56.29 -46.36 23.64
C THR A 133 -54.94 -46.62 24.30
N ALA A 134 -54.93 -47.00 25.58
CA ALA A 134 -53.70 -47.34 26.30
C ALA A 134 -52.96 -48.54 25.68
N ALA A 135 -53.69 -49.58 25.28
CA ALA A 135 -53.10 -50.76 24.64
C ALA A 135 -52.48 -50.44 23.27
N GLU A 136 -53.16 -49.67 22.43
CA GLU A 136 -52.63 -49.24 21.13
C GLU A 136 -51.43 -48.29 21.28
N THR A 137 -51.49 -47.36 22.25
CA THR A 137 -50.36 -46.48 22.56
C THR A 137 -49.15 -47.30 23.05
N ALA A 138 -49.37 -48.30 23.89
CA ALA A 138 -48.31 -49.17 24.40
C ALA A 138 -47.64 -49.98 23.28
N LYS A 139 -48.38 -50.38 22.22
CA LYS A 139 -47.80 -51.05 21.05
C LYS A 139 -46.84 -50.16 20.26
N LEU A 140 -47.10 -48.86 20.19
CA LEU A 140 -46.25 -47.90 19.46
C LEU A 140 -45.11 -47.32 20.31
N SER A 141 -45.13 -47.49 21.64
CA SER A 141 -44.09 -46.97 22.53
C SER A 141 -42.66 -47.40 22.14
N PRO A 142 -42.38 -48.69 21.84
CA PRO A 142 -41.03 -49.12 21.46
C PRO A 142 -40.55 -48.51 20.14
N ALA A 143 -41.47 -48.33 19.18
CA ALA A 143 -41.16 -47.69 17.90
C ALA A 143 -40.85 -46.21 18.08
N LEU A 144 -41.59 -45.52 18.98
CA LEU A 144 -41.34 -44.12 19.31
C LEU A 144 -39.98 -43.93 19.97
N GLU A 145 -39.64 -44.77 20.95
CA GLU A 145 -38.34 -44.74 21.64
C GLU A 145 -37.18 -44.99 20.66
N THR A 146 -37.34 -45.98 19.77
CA THR A 146 -36.34 -46.29 18.74
C THR A 146 -36.16 -45.13 17.77
N ALA A 147 -37.25 -44.51 17.33
CA ALA A 147 -37.20 -43.36 16.44
C ALA A 147 -36.57 -42.12 17.11
N GLN A 148 -36.84 -41.89 18.40
CA GLN A 148 -36.22 -40.81 19.18
C GLN A 148 -34.72 -41.05 19.36
N ARG A 149 -34.31 -42.28 19.70
CA ARG A 149 -32.89 -42.63 19.82
C ARG A 149 -32.16 -42.48 18.50
N GLY A 150 -32.73 -42.98 17.40
CA GLY A 150 -32.15 -42.83 16.07
C GLY A 150 -32.03 -41.37 15.63
N LEU A 151 -32.98 -40.51 15.99
CA LEU A 151 -32.86 -39.07 15.77
C LEU A 151 -31.74 -38.45 16.60
N GLN A 152 -31.62 -38.82 17.88
CA GLN A 152 -30.58 -38.31 18.76
C GLN A 152 -29.17 -38.71 18.26
N GLU A 153 -29.00 -39.97 17.85
CA GLU A 153 -27.76 -40.48 17.27
C GLU A 153 -27.42 -39.81 15.93
N ALA A 154 -28.39 -39.64 15.03
CA ALA A 154 -28.15 -38.94 13.78
C ALA A 154 -27.77 -37.46 14.01
N THR A 155 -28.43 -36.80 14.97
CA THR A 155 -28.15 -35.40 15.33
C THR A 155 -26.75 -35.26 15.92
N SER A 156 -26.32 -36.14 16.83
CA SER A 156 -24.98 -36.09 17.42
C SER A 156 -23.89 -36.38 16.39
N ALA A 157 -24.12 -37.34 15.48
CA ALA A 157 -23.22 -37.63 14.38
C ALA A 157 -23.09 -36.43 13.42
N GLN A 158 -24.20 -35.74 13.12
CA GLN A 158 -24.17 -34.51 12.32
C GLN A 158 -23.37 -33.40 13.03
N GLN A 159 -23.63 -33.16 14.32
CA GLN A 159 -22.92 -32.14 15.10
C GLN A 159 -21.41 -32.38 15.11
N PHE A 160 -21.00 -33.62 15.39
CA PHE A 160 -19.60 -34.01 15.34
C PHE A 160 -18.98 -33.77 13.96
N GLY A 161 -19.68 -34.15 12.88
CA GLY A 161 -19.23 -33.90 11.52
C GLY A 161 -19.04 -32.41 11.22
N GLU A 162 -19.98 -31.56 11.65
CA GLU A 162 -19.92 -30.11 11.45
C GLU A 162 -18.80 -29.45 12.27
N GLU A 163 -18.56 -29.90 13.50
CA GLU A 163 -17.45 -29.45 14.34
C GLU A 163 -16.09 -29.82 13.74
N GLU A 164 -15.93 -31.08 13.31
CA GLU A 164 -14.71 -31.55 12.64
C GLU A 164 -14.45 -30.84 11.32
N PHE A 165 -15.50 -30.56 10.55
CA PHE A 165 -15.42 -29.76 9.34
C PHE A 165 -14.88 -28.36 9.65
N GLY A 166 -15.46 -27.68 10.64
CA GLY A 166 -15.02 -26.36 11.07
C GLY A 166 -13.56 -26.36 11.52
N ARG A 167 -13.15 -27.37 12.31
CA ARG A 167 -11.78 -27.53 12.78
C ARG A 167 -10.79 -27.70 11.63
N ARG A 168 -11.08 -28.60 10.68
CA ARG A 168 -10.19 -28.88 9.54
C ARG A 168 -10.10 -27.70 8.58
N ILE A 169 -11.21 -27.01 8.31
CA ILE A 169 -11.20 -25.78 7.52
C ILE A 169 -10.41 -24.69 8.23
N GLY A 170 -10.55 -24.55 9.55
CA GLY A 170 -9.73 -23.62 10.33
C GLY A 170 -8.23 -23.89 10.20
N GLN A 171 -7.82 -25.16 10.30
CA GLN A 171 -6.43 -25.57 10.10
C GLN A 171 -5.94 -25.28 8.67
N PHE A 172 -6.79 -25.51 7.67
CA PHE A 172 -6.47 -25.18 6.27
C PHE A 172 -6.31 -23.67 6.05
N LEU A 173 -7.12 -22.84 6.72
CA LEU A 173 -7.08 -21.38 6.60
C LEU A 173 -5.90 -20.73 7.33
N GLN A 174 -5.38 -21.37 8.37
CA GLN A 174 -4.29 -20.83 9.19
C GLN A 174 -3.05 -20.36 8.39
N PRO A 175 -2.47 -21.13 7.45
CA PRO A 175 -1.35 -20.66 6.64
C PRO A 175 -1.71 -19.44 5.79
N PHE A 176 -2.94 -19.38 5.25
CA PHE A 176 -3.38 -18.23 4.46
C PHE A 176 -3.59 -16.98 5.31
N GLN A 177 -4.02 -17.12 6.57
CA GLN A 177 -4.10 -15.99 7.50
C GLN A 177 -2.72 -15.41 7.81
N ILE A 178 -1.72 -16.28 8.00
CA ILE A 178 -0.33 -15.87 8.22
C ILE A 178 0.21 -15.14 6.98
N GLU A 179 0.05 -15.74 5.80
CA GLU A 179 0.53 -15.15 4.53
C GLU A 179 -0.18 -13.82 4.22
N ALA A 180 -1.49 -13.71 4.49
CA ALA A 180 -2.23 -12.46 4.37
C ALA A 180 -1.71 -11.37 5.32
N GLY A 181 -1.33 -11.75 6.55
CA GLY A 181 -0.70 -10.83 7.50
C GLY A 181 0.64 -10.29 6.99
N ILE A 182 1.50 -11.18 6.48
CA ILE A 182 2.80 -10.81 5.90
C ILE A 182 2.62 -9.89 4.68
N LEU A 183 1.67 -10.20 3.80
CA LEU A 183 1.34 -9.35 2.64
C LEU A 183 0.77 -7.99 3.07
N GLY A 184 -0.04 -7.95 4.13
CA GLY A 184 -0.54 -6.69 4.70
C GLY A 184 0.58 -5.82 5.24
N ASP A 185 1.51 -6.42 5.99
CA ASP A 185 2.68 -5.72 6.53
C ASP A 185 3.61 -5.21 5.42
N SER A 186 3.82 -6.00 4.35
CA SER A 186 4.64 -5.56 3.21
C SER A 186 4.04 -4.36 2.49
N VAL A 187 2.72 -4.35 2.28
CA VAL A 187 2.01 -3.22 1.68
C VAL A 187 2.06 -1.98 2.58
N LYS A 188 1.94 -2.16 3.91
CA LYS A 188 2.04 -1.06 4.87
C LYS A 188 3.43 -0.42 4.88
N GLN A 189 4.48 -1.25 4.92
CA GLN A 189 5.86 -0.77 4.85
C GLN A 189 6.14 -0.02 3.54
N GLU A 190 5.60 -0.50 2.42
CA GLU A 190 5.71 0.19 1.13
C GLU A 190 5.04 1.57 1.15
N PHE A 191 3.85 1.67 1.73
CA PHE A 191 3.15 2.94 1.84
C PHE A 191 3.91 3.95 2.70
N ASP A 192 4.56 3.49 3.77
CA ASP A 192 5.38 4.34 4.63
C ASP A 192 6.68 4.79 3.92
N LEU A 193 7.33 3.91 3.17
CA LEU A 193 8.49 4.26 2.33
C LEU A 193 8.11 5.26 1.22
N PHE A 194 6.97 5.04 0.55
CA PHE A 194 6.47 5.95 -0.47
C PHE A 194 6.20 7.34 0.11
N LYS A 195 5.56 7.44 1.27
CA LYS A 195 5.37 8.71 1.97
C LYS A 195 6.69 9.40 2.29
N GLY A 196 7.68 8.65 2.77
CA GLY A 196 9.01 9.17 3.06
C GLY A 196 9.70 9.74 1.83
N ASN A 197 9.68 8.99 0.72
CA ASN A 197 10.26 9.40 -0.55
C ASN A 197 9.56 10.64 -1.13
N VAL A 198 8.23 10.66 -1.16
CA VAL A 198 7.45 11.81 -1.63
C VAL A 198 7.75 13.05 -0.80
N LYS A 199 7.85 12.90 0.54
CA LYS A 199 8.21 14.02 1.41
C LYS A 199 9.61 14.54 1.12
N SER A 200 10.59 13.66 0.98
CA SER A 200 11.97 14.03 0.65
C SER A 200 12.08 14.71 -0.71
N ASP A 201 11.33 14.24 -1.71
CA ASP A 201 11.29 14.84 -3.04
C ASP A 201 10.64 16.23 -3.00
N LEU A 202 9.53 16.38 -2.27
CA LEU A 202 8.90 17.68 -2.02
C LEU A 202 9.87 18.65 -1.34
N ASP A 203 10.54 18.22 -0.28
CA ASP A 203 11.52 19.04 0.45
C ASP A 203 12.68 19.46 -0.47
N ARG A 204 13.14 18.55 -1.35
CA ARG A 204 14.18 18.84 -2.34
C ARG A 204 13.70 19.86 -3.38
N GLU A 205 12.50 19.70 -3.93
CA GLU A 205 11.94 20.66 -4.88
C GLU A 205 11.74 22.03 -4.26
N LEU A 206 11.30 22.08 -3.00
CA LEU A 206 11.08 23.31 -2.25
C LEU A 206 12.41 24.02 -1.94
N ALA A 207 13.46 23.26 -1.60
CA ALA A 207 14.83 23.77 -1.47
C ALA A 207 15.39 24.30 -2.81
N GLN A 208 15.11 23.62 -3.92
CA GLN A 208 15.51 24.09 -5.25
C GLN A 208 14.77 25.37 -5.66
N LEU A 209 13.47 25.47 -5.35
CA LEU A 209 12.67 26.67 -5.59
C LEU A 209 13.21 27.86 -4.80
N THR A 210 13.41 27.70 -3.49
CA THR A 210 13.95 28.77 -2.63
C THR A 210 15.36 29.21 -3.08
N SER A 211 16.23 28.29 -3.49
CA SER A 211 17.54 28.62 -4.06
C SER A 211 17.45 29.35 -5.42
N LYS A 212 16.51 28.98 -6.29
CA LYS A 212 16.29 29.69 -7.56
C LYS A 212 15.76 31.10 -7.32
N THR A 213 14.86 31.27 -6.34
CA THR A 213 14.33 32.57 -5.96
C THR A 213 15.43 33.48 -5.40
N SER A 214 16.32 32.96 -4.55
CA SER A 214 17.43 33.75 -4.01
C SER A 214 18.43 34.17 -5.09
N LEU A 215 18.76 33.28 -6.03
CA LEU A 215 19.58 33.61 -7.20
C LEU A 215 18.94 34.72 -8.04
N SER A 216 17.64 34.62 -8.32
CA SER A 216 16.93 35.66 -9.08
C SER A 216 16.94 37.02 -8.38
N ILE A 217 16.83 37.07 -7.06
CA ILE A 217 16.89 38.34 -6.30
C ILE A 217 18.29 38.94 -6.37
N ALA A 218 19.34 38.12 -6.22
CA ALA A 218 20.72 38.57 -6.35
C ALA A 218 21.02 39.10 -7.77
N ASP A 219 20.50 38.43 -8.80
CA ASP A 219 20.63 38.87 -10.19
C ASP A 219 19.90 40.20 -10.44
N ILE A 220 18.71 40.38 -9.87
CA ILE A 220 17.97 41.66 -9.92
C ILE A 220 18.77 42.77 -9.22
N GLN A 221 19.29 42.52 -8.02
CA GLN A 221 20.10 43.50 -7.28
C GLN A 221 21.38 43.89 -8.03
N ASN A 222 22.06 42.93 -8.66
CA ASN A 222 23.22 43.20 -9.49
C ASN A 222 22.86 44.01 -10.74
N ALA A 223 21.75 43.69 -11.40
CA ALA A 223 21.24 44.45 -12.54
C ALA A 223 20.88 45.89 -12.15
N THR A 224 20.25 46.11 -10.99
CA THR A 224 19.95 47.45 -10.46
C THR A 224 21.22 48.24 -10.20
N LYS A 225 22.22 47.64 -9.55
CA LYS A 225 23.52 48.31 -9.31
C LYS A 225 24.23 48.67 -10.61
N LEU A 226 24.22 47.79 -11.62
CA LEU A 226 24.80 48.08 -12.93
C LEU A 226 24.07 49.23 -13.64
N ALA A 227 22.75 49.27 -13.58
CA ALA A 227 21.95 50.34 -14.16
C ALA A 227 22.19 51.71 -13.47
N GLU A 228 22.39 51.72 -12.14
CA GLU A 228 22.77 52.94 -11.40
C GLU A 228 24.13 53.47 -11.83
N ILE A 229 25.12 52.58 -11.99
CA ILE A 229 26.46 52.93 -12.47
C ILE A 229 26.40 53.48 -13.91
N GLU A 230 25.64 52.83 -14.80
CA GLU A 230 25.47 53.28 -16.18
C GLU A 230 24.81 54.67 -16.24
N LYS A 231 23.76 54.88 -15.45
CA LYS A 231 23.08 56.19 -15.35
C LYS A 231 24.03 57.28 -14.85
N ALA A 232 24.81 57.01 -13.81
CA ALA A 232 25.79 57.94 -13.28
C ALA A 232 26.87 58.28 -14.32
N THR A 233 27.29 57.28 -15.11
CA THR A 233 28.28 57.42 -16.19
C THR A 233 27.75 58.27 -17.36
N GLN A 234 26.44 58.20 -17.65
CA GLN A 234 25.81 59.02 -18.70
C GLN A 234 25.61 60.48 -18.29
N SER A 235 25.46 60.76 -16.98
CA SER A 235 25.24 62.13 -16.47
C SER A 235 26.51 62.85 -15.99
N GLY A 236 27.59 62.12 -15.69
CA GLY A 236 28.81 62.68 -15.11
C GLY A 236 29.95 62.85 -16.12
N SER A 237 30.88 63.76 -15.82
CA SER A 237 32.16 63.83 -16.53
C SER A 237 33.26 63.18 -15.70
N PHE A 238 34.07 62.32 -16.31
CA PHE A 238 35.22 61.72 -15.62
C PHE A 238 36.34 62.74 -15.51
N THR A 239 36.70 63.06 -14.27
CA THR A 239 37.82 63.95 -13.96
C THR A 239 38.90 63.17 -13.23
N ASP A 240 40.14 63.30 -13.70
CA ASP A 240 41.29 62.69 -13.08
C ASP A 240 41.76 63.52 -11.88
N LEU A 241 41.68 62.96 -10.67
CA LEU A 241 42.17 63.59 -9.45
C LEU A 241 43.58 63.08 -9.06
N GLY A 242 44.28 62.41 -9.97
CA GLY A 242 45.65 61.92 -9.80
C GLY A 242 45.71 60.52 -9.19
N ASN A 243 45.18 60.35 -7.97
CA ASN A 243 45.15 59.04 -7.28
C ASN A 243 43.88 58.21 -7.59
N ARG A 244 42.82 58.85 -8.07
CA ARG A 244 41.54 58.24 -8.46
C ARG A 244 40.90 59.00 -9.60
N VAL A 245 40.11 58.30 -10.42
CA VAL A 245 39.18 58.93 -11.35
C VAL A 245 37.88 59.13 -10.61
N ALA A 246 37.47 60.39 -10.46
CA ALA A 246 36.16 60.72 -9.93
C ALA A 246 35.19 61.01 -11.07
N LEU A 247 33.98 60.50 -10.95
CA LEU A 247 32.85 60.91 -11.76
C LEU A 247 32.21 62.11 -11.07
N ILE A 248 32.26 63.26 -11.73
CA ILE A 248 31.78 64.53 -11.18
C ILE A 248 30.49 64.91 -11.91
N ASP A 249 29.47 65.31 -11.14
CA ASP A 249 28.27 65.94 -11.70
C ASP A 249 28.67 67.28 -12.35
N PRO A 250 28.50 67.44 -13.66
CA PRO A 250 28.92 68.65 -14.38
C PRO A 250 28.15 69.91 -13.96
N THR A 251 27.02 69.75 -13.28
CA THR A 251 26.12 70.85 -12.90
C THR A 251 26.34 71.33 -11.47
N THR A 252 26.64 70.41 -10.55
CA THR A 252 26.79 70.71 -9.11
C THR A 252 28.24 70.66 -8.63
N GLY A 253 29.15 70.09 -9.43
CA GLY A 253 30.55 69.90 -9.05
C GLY A 253 30.78 68.87 -7.94
N GLN A 254 29.75 68.13 -7.53
CA GLN A 254 29.84 67.12 -6.49
C GLN A 254 30.33 65.78 -7.04
N GLU A 255 31.08 65.05 -6.21
CA GLU A 255 31.58 63.71 -6.52
C GLU A 255 30.41 62.70 -6.46
N LEU A 256 30.09 62.09 -7.59
CA LEU A 256 29.05 61.07 -7.69
C LEU A 256 29.59 59.66 -7.37
N ALA A 257 30.83 59.38 -7.78
CA ALA A 257 31.54 58.13 -7.50
C ALA A 257 33.04 58.30 -7.79
N SER A 258 33.91 57.46 -7.20
CA SER A 258 35.33 57.45 -7.55
C SER A 258 35.95 56.04 -7.62
N PHE A 259 36.95 55.92 -8.48
CA PHE A 259 37.68 54.69 -8.76
C PHE A 259 39.17 54.92 -8.61
N ASN A 260 39.84 54.19 -7.73
CA ASN A 260 41.28 54.32 -7.51
C ASN A 260 42.07 53.88 -8.76
N LYS A 261 43.01 54.72 -9.22
CA LYS A 261 43.89 54.39 -10.36
C LYS A 261 45.01 53.46 -9.89
N GLY A 262 45.29 52.41 -10.66
CA GLY A 262 46.47 51.56 -10.45
C GLY A 262 46.29 50.27 -9.65
N LYS A 263 45.06 49.82 -9.34
CA LYS A 263 44.83 48.45 -8.88
C LYS A 263 44.29 47.60 -10.04
N SER A 264 45.09 46.65 -10.50
CA SER A 264 44.64 45.60 -11.41
C SER A 264 43.48 44.82 -10.76
N PRO A 265 42.49 44.35 -11.53
CA PRO A 265 41.38 43.56 -10.99
C PRO A 265 41.91 42.15 -10.68
N GLY A 266 42.44 41.96 -9.49
CA GLY A 266 43.05 40.67 -9.14
C GLY A 266 43.78 40.60 -7.81
N SER A 267 43.19 41.10 -6.72
CA SER A 267 43.42 40.54 -5.37
C SER A 267 42.61 41.27 -4.30
N ALA A 268 41.79 40.48 -3.61
CA ALA A 268 41.25 40.66 -2.27
C ALA A 268 40.41 41.91 -1.95
N VAL A 269 39.12 41.64 -1.78
CA VAL A 269 38.25 42.15 -0.70
C VAL A 269 39.06 42.52 0.56
N SER A 270 38.97 43.78 0.99
CA SER A 270 38.97 44.19 2.41
C SER A 270 38.71 45.70 2.50
N GLY A 271 37.63 46.09 3.19
CA GLY A 271 37.29 47.50 3.43
C GLY A 271 35.82 47.88 3.28
N ILE A 272 34.87 47.00 3.59
CA ILE A 272 33.57 47.44 4.12
C ILE A 272 33.72 47.35 5.63
N GLY A 273 34.18 48.44 6.23
CA GLY A 273 34.19 48.67 7.66
C GLY A 273 33.52 50.02 7.93
N GLU A 274 32.56 49.97 8.86
CA GLU A 274 32.05 51.11 9.65
C GLU A 274 31.19 52.16 8.93
N TRP A 275 29.88 51.92 8.99
CA TRP A 275 28.89 52.96 9.29
C TRP A 275 28.23 52.62 10.64
N GLU A 276 28.89 52.97 11.74
CA GLU A 276 28.29 53.58 12.93
C GLU A 276 28.69 55.07 12.85
N GLY A 277 27.90 56.11 13.08
CA GLY A 277 26.55 56.35 13.58
C GLY A 277 26.45 57.89 13.76
N ALA A 278 25.23 58.38 14.07
CA ALA A 278 24.85 59.78 14.34
C ALA A 278 24.59 60.68 13.12
#